data_AF-A0A4Y8YSI6-F1
#
_entry.id   AF-A0A4Y8YSI6-F1
#
_cell.length_a   1.000
_cell.length_b   1.000
_cell.length_c   1.000
_cell.angle_alpha   90.00
_cell.angle_beta   90.00
_cell.angle_gamma   90.00
#
_symmetry.space_group_name_H-M   'P 1'
#
loop_
_entity.id
_entity.type
_entity.pdbx_description
1 polymer ?
#
loop_
_entity_poly.entity_id
_entity_poly.type
_entity_poly.pdbx_seq_one_letter_code
_entity_poly.pdbx_strand_id
1 'polypeptide(L)'
;MRFDYSTMTEGFRSERPIPLPNPPELNKTGNAVIWLSSVEVYSFGVMFSVSVLTRQSELGLILGAEEHVDSARYASILFGVELGDGTKLAIDRRAPRGGVLEVRNSTGNAGTLHGTILLGPVPPPGPVRIVTAIPRLGVSEATVTIDGNHIIEASEQVERLWTAPPPSQGLGGAGLRGGNWFTRLD
;
A
#
# COMPACT_ATOMS: atom_id res chain seq x y z
N MET A 1 -10.36 14.88 5.23
CA MET A 1 -10.46 13.54 5.84
C MET A 1 -11.91 13.36 6.28
N ARG A 2 -12.59 12.29 5.88
CA ARG A 2 -14.04 12.12 6.10
C ARG A 2 -14.39 11.77 7.54
N PHE A 3 -13.55 10.97 8.17
CA PHE A 3 -13.70 10.52 9.54
C PHE A 3 -12.52 11.00 10.38
N ASP A 4 -12.80 11.35 11.64
CA ASP A 4 -11.76 11.65 12.61
C ASP A 4 -11.33 10.36 13.31
N TYR A 5 -10.01 10.11 13.27
CA TYR A 5 -9.33 9.05 14.00
C TYR A 5 -8.22 9.65 14.86
N SER A 6 -8.03 9.10 16.05
CA SER A 6 -6.95 9.51 16.96
C SER A 6 -5.59 9.04 16.45
N THR A 7 -5.57 7.94 15.70
CA THR A 7 -4.35 7.38 15.07
C THR A 7 -4.68 6.74 13.73
N MET A 8 -3.67 6.56 12.88
CA MET A 8 -3.84 5.84 11.62
C MET A 8 -4.14 4.35 11.80
N THR A 9 -3.59 3.73 12.85
CA THR A 9 -3.90 2.35 13.25
C THR A 9 -5.38 2.18 13.60
N GLU A 10 -5.99 3.18 14.25
CA GLU A 10 -7.43 3.19 14.52
C GLU A 10 -8.23 3.23 13.21
N GLY A 11 -7.83 4.10 12.26
CA GLY A 11 -8.43 4.17 10.93
C GLY A 11 -8.42 2.81 10.22
N PHE A 12 -7.25 2.16 10.12
CA PHE A 12 -7.13 0.85 9.47
C PHE A 12 -7.99 -0.24 10.11
N ARG A 13 -8.19 -0.21 11.42
CA ARG A 13 -9.05 -1.18 12.11
C ARG A 13 -10.53 -0.87 11.99
N SER A 14 -10.88 0.35 11.64
CA SER A 14 -12.25 0.90 11.71
C SER A 14 -12.88 1.16 10.35
N GLU A 15 -12.16 0.98 9.25
CA GLU A 15 -12.70 1.13 7.89
C GLU A 15 -12.69 -0.21 7.16
N ARG A 16 -13.74 -0.46 6.38
CA ARG A 16 -13.69 -1.46 5.30
C ARG A 16 -13.21 -0.75 4.03
N PRO A 17 -11.98 -1.01 3.55
CA PRO A 17 -11.49 -0.36 2.35
C PRO A 17 -12.27 -0.83 1.11
N ILE A 18 -12.31 0.03 0.10
CA ILE A 18 -12.88 -0.30 -1.20
C ILE A 18 -11.75 -0.68 -2.16
N PRO A 19 -11.70 -1.92 -2.66
CA PRO A 19 -10.70 -2.32 -3.64
C PRO A 19 -11.05 -1.71 -5.01
N LEU A 20 -10.07 -1.12 -5.69
CA LEU A 20 -10.24 -0.76 -7.10
C LEU A 20 -10.10 -2.01 -7.99
N PRO A 21 -10.92 -2.12 -9.04
CA PRO A 21 -10.84 -3.23 -9.98
C PRO A 21 -9.56 -3.16 -10.83
N ASN A 22 -9.08 -4.32 -11.27
CA ASN A 22 -7.98 -4.48 -12.24
C ASN A 22 -6.68 -3.72 -11.88
N PRO A 23 -6.03 -4.04 -10.75
CA PRO A 23 -4.70 -3.51 -10.44
C PRO A 23 -3.72 -3.69 -11.61
N PRO A 24 -2.98 -2.65 -12.01
CA PRO A 24 -2.17 -2.69 -13.23
C PRO A 24 -0.82 -3.40 -13.05
N GLU A 25 -0.31 -3.94 -14.16
CA GLU A 25 1.13 -4.16 -14.34
C GLU A 25 1.82 -2.78 -14.41
N LEU A 26 2.87 -2.59 -13.62
CA LEU A 26 3.57 -1.30 -13.50
C LEU A 26 4.81 -1.23 -14.39
N ASN A 27 5.55 -2.33 -14.48
CA ASN A 27 6.78 -2.41 -15.27
C ASN A 27 7.08 -3.87 -15.59
N LYS A 28 7.51 -4.14 -16.82
CA LYS A 28 7.88 -5.48 -17.25
C LYS A 28 9.00 -5.46 -18.26
N THR A 29 9.98 -6.33 -18.01
CA THR A 29 11.12 -6.58 -18.89
C THR A 29 11.34 -8.08 -19.01
N GLY A 30 12.37 -8.50 -19.74
CA GLY A 30 12.81 -9.90 -19.74
C GLY A 30 13.38 -10.37 -18.39
N ASN A 31 13.68 -9.45 -17.47
CA ASN A 31 14.37 -9.75 -16.20
C ASN A 31 13.46 -9.67 -14.98
N ALA A 32 12.43 -8.83 -15.01
CA ALA A 32 11.51 -8.65 -13.89
C ALA A 32 10.14 -8.14 -14.33
N VAL A 33 9.15 -8.38 -13.47
CA VAL A 33 7.81 -7.81 -13.54
C VAL A 33 7.44 -7.20 -12.20
N ILE A 34 6.86 -6.01 -12.23
CA ILE A 34 6.33 -5.26 -11.09
C ILE A 34 4.86 -5.04 -11.36
N TRP A 35 3.99 -5.34 -10.41
CA TRP A 35 2.56 -5.07 -10.53
C TRP A 35 1.95 -4.70 -9.19
N LEU A 36 0.80 -4.03 -9.23
CA LEU A 36 -0.06 -3.91 -8.06
C LEU A 36 -0.88 -5.18 -7.93
N SER A 37 -0.81 -5.86 -6.79
CA SER A 37 -1.69 -6.99 -6.50
C SER A 37 -3.02 -6.54 -5.88
N SER A 38 -3.05 -5.37 -5.25
CA SER A 38 -4.28 -4.71 -4.82
C SER A 38 -4.09 -3.18 -4.74
N VAL A 39 -5.20 -2.47 -4.88
CA VAL A 39 -5.31 -1.03 -4.59
C VAL A 39 -6.53 -0.86 -3.69
N GLU A 40 -6.30 -0.60 -2.41
CA GLU A 40 -7.33 -0.52 -1.39
C GLU A 40 -7.51 0.94 -0.95
N VAL A 41 -8.71 1.48 -1.19
CA VAL A 41 -9.03 2.87 -0.89
C VAL A 41 -9.65 2.96 0.50
N TYR A 42 -9.05 3.82 1.32
CA TYR A 42 -9.53 4.26 2.63
C TYR A 42 -10.05 5.69 2.51
N SER A 43 -10.83 6.16 3.49
CA SER A 43 -11.33 7.55 3.47
C SER A 43 -10.21 8.59 3.69
N PHE A 44 -9.03 8.12 4.11
CA PHE A 44 -7.86 8.93 4.44
C PHE A 44 -6.66 8.69 3.52
N GLY A 45 -6.74 7.76 2.56
CA GLY A 45 -5.61 7.45 1.69
C GLY A 45 -5.81 6.18 0.87
N VAL A 46 -4.73 5.70 0.27
CA VAL A 46 -4.72 4.51 -0.58
C VAL A 46 -3.60 3.58 -0.12
N MET A 47 -3.91 2.29 0.02
CA MET A 47 -2.93 1.24 0.24
C MET A 47 -2.68 0.50 -1.07
N PHE A 48 -1.44 0.53 -1.55
CA PHE A 48 -0.99 -0.25 -2.69
C PHE A 48 -0.31 -1.51 -2.20
N SER A 49 -0.76 -2.68 -2.64
CA SER A 49 0.03 -3.91 -2.49
C SER A 49 0.88 -4.10 -3.74
N VAL A 50 2.20 -4.05 -3.60
CA VAL A 50 3.16 -4.21 -4.69
C VAL A 50 3.73 -5.61 -4.66
N SER A 51 3.81 -6.23 -5.83
CA SER A 51 4.45 -7.52 -6.01
C SER A 51 5.48 -7.46 -7.12
N VAL A 52 6.61 -8.14 -6.91
CA VAL A 52 7.72 -8.20 -7.86
C VAL A 52 8.21 -9.63 -7.99
N LEU A 53 8.45 -10.05 -9.23
CA LEU A 53 9.14 -11.29 -9.57
C LEU A 53 10.27 -11.00 -10.54
N THR A 54 11.38 -11.72 -10.39
CA THR A 54 12.51 -11.67 -11.31
C THR A 54 12.72 -13.05 -11.92
N ARG A 55 13.29 -13.09 -13.13
CA ARG A 55 13.49 -14.35 -13.88
C ARG A 55 14.48 -15.27 -13.19
N GLN A 56 15.66 -14.77 -12.84
CA GLN A 56 16.72 -15.46 -12.09
C GLN A 56 17.59 -14.39 -11.42
N SER A 57 17.54 -14.28 -10.10
CA SER A 57 18.38 -13.35 -9.35
C SER A 57 18.68 -13.89 -7.96
N GLU A 58 19.95 -13.95 -7.60
CA GLU A 58 20.39 -14.21 -6.23
C GLU A 58 20.26 -12.98 -5.33
N LEU A 59 19.84 -11.85 -5.89
CA LEU A 59 19.65 -10.62 -5.13
C LEU A 59 18.33 -10.67 -4.39
N GLY A 60 18.39 -10.35 -3.10
CA GLY A 60 17.20 -9.97 -2.36
C GLY A 60 16.60 -8.71 -2.97
N LEU A 61 15.29 -8.58 -2.92
CA LEU A 61 14.61 -7.35 -3.32
C LEU A 61 14.20 -6.54 -2.10
N ILE A 62 14.26 -5.21 -2.21
CA ILE A 62 13.75 -4.29 -1.19
C ILE A 62 12.91 -3.20 -1.83
N LEU A 63 11.94 -2.67 -1.09
CA LEU A 63 11.09 -1.59 -1.56
C LEU A 63 11.60 -0.24 -1.03
N GLY A 64 11.94 0.67 -1.93
CA GLY A 64 12.62 1.93 -1.62
C GLY A 64 14.15 1.84 -1.63
N ALA A 65 14.79 2.98 -1.37
CA ALA A 65 16.22 3.04 -1.15
C ALA A 65 16.50 3.05 0.36
N GLU A 66 17.21 2.06 0.86
CA GLU A 66 17.79 2.15 2.20
C GLU A 66 19.24 2.62 2.08
N GLU A 67 19.56 3.72 2.76
CA GLU A 67 20.95 4.19 2.94
C GLU A 67 21.86 3.20 3.70
N HIS A 68 21.37 2.00 4.04
CA HIS A 68 22.07 1.00 4.84
C HIS A 68 21.98 -0.41 4.28
N VAL A 69 21.52 -0.57 3.04
CA VAL A 69 21.43 -1.88 2.41
C VAL A 69 22.73 -2.26 1.74
N ASP A 70 23.17 -3.49 1.99
CA ASP A 70 24.27 -4.11 1.28
C ASP A 70 23.92 -4.22 -0.20
N SER A 71 24.34 -3.20 -0.96
CA SER A 71 24.16 -3.11 -2.39
C SER A 71 24.86 -4.24 -3.15
N ALA A 72 25.66 -5.11 -2.51
CA ALA A 72 26.11 -6.35 -3.13
C ALA A 72 25.01 -7.42 -3.15
N ARG A 73 24.17 -7.48 -2.10
CA ARG A 73 23.16 -8.54 -1.87
C ARG A 73 21.75 -8.20 -2.31
N TYR A 74 21.44 -6.91 -2.48
CA TYR A 74 20.07 -6.47 -2.74
C TYR A 74 19.91 -5.58 -3.97
N ALA A 75 18.72 -5.58 -4.55
CA ALA A 75 18.28 -4.64 -5.56
C ALA A 75 17.07 -3.84 -5.05
N SER A 76 17.17 -2.50 -5.10
CA SER A 76 16.10 -1.60 -4.73
C SER A 76 15.06 -1.48 -5.83
N ILE A 77 13.79 -1.64 -5.44
CA ILE A 77 12.63 -1.26 -6.24
C ILE A 77 12.33 0.18 -5.90
N LEU A 78 12.59 1.07 -6.86
CA LEU A 78 12.21 2.47 -6.77
C LEU A 78 10.71 2.57 -7.05
N PHE A 79 10.00 3.30 -6.20
CA PHE A 79 8.57 3.52 -6.31
C PHE A 79 8.26 4.96 -5.94
N GLY A 80 7.56 5.65 -6.84
CA GLY A 80 7.08 7.00 -6.62
C GLY A 80 5.70 7.22 -7.24
N VAL A 81 5.08 8.32 -6.86
CA VAL A 81 3.81 8.77 -7.42
C VAL A 81 3.88 10.25 -7.80
N GLU A 82 3.24 10.61 -8.90
CA GLU A 82 2.91 11.99 -9.28
C GLU A 82 1.39 12.13 -9.26
N LEU A 83 0.89 13.13 -8.52
CA LEU A 83 -0.53 13.38 -8.30
C LEU A 83 -1.09 14.39 -9.32
N GLY A 84 -2.41 14.51 -9.39
CA GLY A 84 -3.10 15.40 -10.35
C GLY A 84 -2.75 16.88 -10.21
N ASP A 85 -2.30 17.32 -9.04
CA ASP A 85 -1.83 18.68 -8.76
C ASP A 85 -0.32 18.89 -9.06
N GLY A 86 0.37 17.87 -9.56
CA GLY A 86 1.80 17.87 -9.84
C GLY A 86 2.69 17.52 -8.64
N THR A 87 2.11 17.23 -7.47
CA THR A 87 2.87 16.76 -6.30
C THR A 87 3.57 15.44 -6.61
N LYS A 88 4.88 15.37 -6.31
CA LYS A 88 5.71 14.17 -6.51
C LYS A 88 6.16 13.61 -5.17
N LEU A 89 5.91 12.33 -4.96
CA LEU A 89 6.30 11.58 -3.77
C LEU A 89 7.13 10.37 -4.21
N ALA A 90 8.15 10.00 -3.45
CA ALA A 90 8.92 8.79 -3.68
C ALA A 90 9.38 8.21 -2.35
N ILE A 91 9.44 6.89 -2.23
CA ILE A 91 9.75 6.19 -0.97
C ILE A 91 11.18 6.53 -0.49
N ASP A 92 12.08 6.79 -1.42
CA ASP A 92 13.48 7.13 -1.17
C ASP A 92 13.71 8.62 -0.87
N ARG A 93 12.65 9.43 -0.77
CA ARG A 93 12.75 10.87 -0.57
C ARG A 93 11.84 11.35 0.53
N ARG A 94 12.29 12.37 1.25
CA ARG A 94 11.43 13.04 2.22
C ARG A 94 10.23 13.65 1.51
N ALA A 95 9.03 13.26 1.93
CA ALA A 95 7.80 13.83 1.40
C ALA A 95 7.68 15.34 1.74
N PRO A 96 7.10 16.16 0.85
CA PRO A 96 6.71 17.52 1.15
C PRO A 96 5.70 17.54 2.31
N ARG A 97 5.59 18.69 3.00
CA ARG A 97 4.67 18.84 4.14
C ARG A 97 3.25 18.45 3.74
N GLY A 98 2.66 17.54 4.50
CA GLY A 98 1.28 17.07 4.30
C GLY A 98 1.13 15.89 3.34
N GLY A 99 2.19 15.50 2.61
CA GLY A 99 2.20 14.27 1.82
C GLY A 99 2.81 13.10 2.59
N VAL A 100 2.28 11.91 2.37
CA VAL A 100 2.77 10.64 2.91
C VAL A 100 2.85 9.64 1.77
N LEU A 101 4.04 9.05 1.59
CA LEU A 101 4.24 7.84 0.81
C LEU A 101 5.16 6.93 1.62
N GLU A 102 4.60 5.91 2.24
CA GLU A 102 5.28 5.14 3.29
C GLU A 102 5.14 3.64 3.07
N VAL A 103 6.24 2.90 3.17
CA VAL A 103 6.22 1.43 3.22
C VAL A 103 5.66 1.00 4.57
N ARG A 104 4.53 0.28 4.56
CA ARG A 104 3.85 -0.22 5.77
C ARG A 104 4.31 -1.62 6.14
N ASN A 105 4.56 -2.45 5.14
CA ASN A 105 5.14 -3.77 5.27
C ASN A 105 5.93 -4.10 4.00
N SER A 106 7.01 -4.85 4.12
CA SER A 106 7.72 -5.37 2.97
C SER A 106 8.46 -6.65 3.34
N THR A 107 8.25 -7.68 2.53
CA THR A 107 8.97 -8.94 2.62
C THR A 107 9.56 -9.23 1.25
N GLY A 108 10.89 -9.26 1.19
CA GLY A 108 11.64 -9.59 0.00
C GLY A 108 12.59 -10.76 0.23
N ASN A 109 12.69 -11.62 -0.77
CA ASN A 109 13.64 -12.73 -0.83
C ASN A 109 14.39 -12.67 -2.17
N ALA A 110 15.27 -13.65 -2.42
CA ALA A 110 15.91 -13.81 -3.71
C ALA A 110 14.87 -13.82 -4.83
N GLY A 111 14.93 -12.79 -5.68
CA GLY A 111 14.10 -12.65 -6.87
C GLY A 111 12.60 -12.42 -6.67
N THR A 112 12.11 -12.25 -5.42
CA THR A 112 10.68 -12.00 -5.14
C THR A 112 10.50 -10.93 -4.07
N LEU A 113 9.45 -10.12 -4.19
CA LEU A 113 9.03 -9.18 -3.14
C LEU A 113 7.51 -9.04 -3.13
N HIS A 114 6.98 -8.93 -1.92
CA HIS A 114 5.63 -8.45 -1.67
C HIS A 114 5.68 -7.37 -0.58
N GLY A 115 5.00 -6.26 -0.78
CA GLY A 115 4.95 -5.18 0.19
C GLY A 115 3.73 -4.30 0.04
N THR A 116 3.47 -3.48 1.05
CA THR A 116 2.37 -2.53 1.06
C THR A 116 2.89 -1.12 1.24
N ILE A 117 2.36 -0.19 0.45
CA ILE A 117 2.70 1.23 0.48
C ILE A 117 1.42 2.02 0.72
N LEU A 118 1.48 2.89 1.71
CA LEU A 118 0.43 3.86 1.99
C LEU A 118 0.74 5.18 1.29
N LEU A 119 -0.22 5.65 0.50
CA LEU A 119 -0.32 7.03 0.03
C LEU A 119 -1.37 7.78 0.86
N GLY A 120 -0.98 8.89 1.47
CA GLY A 120 -1.87 9.73 2.26
C GLY A 120 -1.56 11.23 2.07
N PRO A 121 -2.55 12.13 2.15
CA PRO A 121 -3.99 11.85 2.18
C PRO A 121 -4.51 11.26 0.85
N VAL A 122 -5.83 11.10 0.71
CA VAL A 122 -6.47 10.83 -0.59
C VAL A 122 -5.94 11.83 -1.63
N PRO A 123 -5.50 11.36 -2.82
CA PRO A 123 -4.90 12.22 -3.82
C PRO A 123 -5.90 13.27 -4.34
N PRO A 124 -5.42 14.45 -4.77
CA PRO A 124 -6.26 15.46 -5.41
C PRO A 124 -6.82 14.95 -6.75
N PRO A 125 -7.89 15.58 -7.28
CA PRO A 125 -8.48 15.20 -8.56
C PRO A 125 -7.46 15.17 -9.70
N GLY A 126 -7.65 14.22 -10.61
CA GLY A 126 -6.77 14.01 -11.76
C GLY A 126 -6.00 12.68 -11.73
N PRO A 127 -5.11 12.46 -12.70
CA PRO A 127 -4.38 11.20 -12.82
C PRO A 127 -3.40 10.98 -11.67
N VAL A 128 -3.30 9.75 -11.18
CA VAL A 128 -2.20 9.32 -10.31
C VAL A 128 -1.24 8.50 -11.15
N ARG A 129 -0.04 9.03 -11.37
CA ARG A 129 1.03 8.36 -12.12
C ARG A 129 1.95 7.64 -11.16
N ILE A 130 2.02 6.32 -11.28
CA ILE A 130 2.92 5.46 -10.52
C ILE A 130 4.18 5.24 -11.33
N VAL A 131 5.33 5.55 -10.74
CA VAL A 131 6.65 5.46 -11.36
C VAL A 131 7.44 4.36 -10.68
N THR A 132 7.97 3.41 -11.44
CA THR A 132 8.75 2.29 -10.90
C THR A 132 10.00 1.97 -11.71
N ALA A 133 11.06 1.54 -11.03
CA ALA A 133 12.32 1.09 -11.64
C ALA A 133 13.04 0.08 -10.75
N ILE A 134 13.90 -0.76 -11.35
CA ILE A 134 14.89 -1.59 -10.64
C ILE A 134 16.22 -1.47 -11.40
N PRO A 135 16.98 -0.37 -11.22
CA PRO A 135 18.16 -0.08 -12.03
C PRO A 135 19.19 -1.22 -12.03
N ARG A 136 19.38 -1.86 -10.87
CA ARG A 136 20.37 -2.93 -10.69
C ARG A 136 20.06 -4.20 -11.50
N LEU A 137 18.80 -4.39 -11.91
CA LEU A 137 18.35 -5.51 -12.76
C LEU A 137 18.11 -5.09 -14.22
N GLY A 138 18.51 -3.87 -14.60
CA GLY A 138 18.27 -3.33 -15.95
C GLY A 138 16.80 -3.00 -16.22
N VAL A 139 15.99 -2.83 -15.17
CA VAL A 139 14.60 -2.40 -15.30
C VAL A 139 14.57 -0.88 -15.25
N SER A 140 14.52 -0.27 -16.43
CA SER A 140 14.41 1.17 -16.60
C SER A 140 13.09 1.71 -16.01
N GLU A 141 13.07 3.01 -15.74
CA GLU A 141 11.88 3.71 -15.28
C GLU A 141 10.69 3.50 -16.23
N ALA A 142 9.54 3.14 -15.65
CA ALA A 142 8.26 3.08 -16.33
C ALA A 142 7.21 3.84 -15.51
N THR A 143 6.25 4.44 -16.22
CA THR A 143 5.13 5.17 -15.62
C THR A 143 3.81 4.54 -16.04
N VAL A 144 2.95 4.26 -15.07
CA VAL A 144 1.59 3.78 -15.29
C VAL A 144 0.61 4.71 -14.61
N THR A 145 -0.51 5.00 -15.26
CA THR A 145 -1.53 5.92 -14.74
C THR A 145 -2.73 5.14 -14.24
N ILE A 146 -3.19 5.46 -13.04
CA ILE A 146 -4.50 5.07 -12.53
C ILE A 146 -5.41 6.31 -12.43
N ASP A 147 -6.71 6.09 -12.53
CA ASP A 147 -7.69 7.17 -12.43
C ASP A 147 -7.84 7.63 -10.97
N GLY A 148 -7.34 8.82 -10.65
CA GLY A 148 -7.48 9.39 -9.31
C GLY A 148 -8.91 9.82 -8.99
N ASN A 149 -9.77 10.04 -9.98
CA ASN A 149 -11.18 10.33 -9.72
C ASN A 149 -11.90 9.10 -9.16
N HIS A 150 -11.60 7.91 -9.69
CA HIS A 150 -12.10 6.65 -9.10
C HIS A 150 -11.61 6.44 -7.66
N ILE A 151 -10.39 6.87 -7.33
CA ILE A 151 -9.91 6.84 -5.94
C ILE A 151 -10.76 7.76 -5.06
N ILE A 152 -11.04 8.98 -5.51
CA ILE A 152 -11.84 9.94 -4.75
C ILE A 152 -13.25 9.40 -4.53
N GLU A 153 -13.92 8.97 -5.59
CA GLU A 153 -15.27 8.37 -5.53
C GLU A 153 -15.33 7.17 -4.59
N ALA A 154 -14.32 6.29 -4.63
CA ALA A 154 -14.22 5.16 -3.71
C ALA A 154 -14.02 5.63 -2.27
N SER A 155 -13.18 6.64 -2.02
CA SER A 155 -12.94 7.17 -0.67
C SER A 155 -14.20 7.74 -0.01
N GLU A 156 -15.11 8.30 -0.81
CA GLU A 156 -16.43 8.80 -0.40
C GLU A 156 -17.45 7.69 -0.15
N GLN A 157 -17.16 6.46 -0.54
CA GLN A 157 -18.02 5.30 -0.32
C GLN A 157 -17.53 4.41 0.83
N VAL A 158 -16.32 4.66 1.36
CA VAL A 158 -15.75 3.89 2.47
C VAL A 158 -16.65 3.93 3.71
N GLU A 159 -16.91 2.75 4.25
CA GLU A 159 -17.70 2.55 5.46
C GLU A 159 -16.81 2.52 6.70
N ARG A 160 -17.15 3.34 7.70
CA ARG A 160 -16.59 3.22 9.05
C ARG A 160 -17.37 2.15 9.82
N LEU A 161 -16.72 1.03 10.10
CA LEU A 161 -17.27 -0.12 10.81
C LEU A 161 -17.40 0.14 12.31
N TRP A 162 -16.39 0.77 12.92
CA TRP A 162 -16.33 0.99 14.36
C TRP A 162 -16.24 2.48 14.69
N THR A 163 -17.13 2.95 15.55
CA THR A 163 -17.00 4.21 16.27
C THR A 163 -16.52 3.90 17.68
N ALA A 164 -15.57 4.64 18.22
CA ALA A 164 -15.12 4.43 19.60
C ALA A 164 -16.34 4.36 20.53
N PRO A 165 -16.47 3.32 21.36
CA PRO A 165 -17.60 3.24 22.26
C PRO A 165 -17.58 4.45 23.21
N PRO A 166 -18.74 5.04 23.56
CA PRO A 166 -18.78 5.99 24.66
C PRO A 166 -18.14 5.33 25.90
N PRO A 167 -17.44 6.09 26.77
CA PRO A 167 -16.72 5.52 27.91
C PRO A 167 -17.64 4.58 28.68
N SER A 168 -17.23 3.31 28.75
CA SER A 168 -18.06 2.24 29.30
C SER A 168 -18.29 2.47 30.80
N GLN A 169 -19.56 2.66 31.20
CA GLN A 169 -19.96 2.26 32.55
C GLN A 169 -19.90 0.73 32.57
N GLY A 170 -18.98 0.20 33.39
CA GLY A 170 -18.59 -1.20 33.36
C GLY A 170 -19.77 -2.17 33.52
N LEU A 171 -19.76 -3.25 32.74
CA LEU A 171 -20.57 -4.42 33.00
C LEU A 171 -19.67 -5.66 33.01
N GLY A 172 -19.81 -6.41 34.11
CA GLY A 172 -18.95 -7.50 34.55
C GLY A 172 -18.84 -8.68 33.58
N GLY A 173 -17.78 -9.46 33.81
CA GLY A 173 -17.33 -10.54 32.97
C GLY A 173 -18.36 -11.64 32.74
N ALA A 174 -18.62 -11.93 31.47
CA ALA A 174 -19.19 -13.19 31.02
C ALA A 174 -18.08 -14.02 30.36
N GLY A 175 -17.78 -15.18 30.95
CA GLY A 175 -16.76 -16.11 30.46
C GLY A 175 -17.14 -16.72 29.11
N LEU A 176 -16.18 -16.71 28.17
CA LEU A 176 -16.32 -17.33 26.86
C LEU A 176 -16.02 -18.84 26.98
N ARG A 177 -16.99 -19.69 26.63
CA ARG A 177 -16.75 -21.12 26.40
C ARG A 177 -16.11 -21.30 25.01
N GLY A 178 -14.96 -21.96 24.96
CA GLY A 178 -14.27 -22.29 23.72
C GLY A 178 -15.06 -23.31 22.89
N GLY A 179 -15.59 -22.85 21.75
CA GLY A 179 -16.05 -23.69 20.66
C GLY A 179 -15.17 -23.44 19.44
N ASN A 180 -14.75 -24.50 18.74
CA ASN A 180 -13.98 -24.37 17.51
C ASN A 180 -14.86 -23.83 16.39
N TRP A 181 -14.36 -22.80 15.70
CA TRP A 181 -15.09 -21.97 14.75
C TRP A 181 -15.44 -22.66 13.42
N PHE A 182 -15.05 -23.92 13.23
CA PHE A 182 -15.23 -24.63 11.95
C PHE A 182 -15.29 -26.16 12.08
N THR A 183 -16.10 -26.69 13.00
CA THR A 183 -16.41 -28.13 13.08
C THR A 183 -17.90 -28.34 13.26
N ARG A 184 -18.63 -28.33 12.14
CA ARG A 184 -19.98 -28.90 11.96
C ARG A 184 -20.16 -29.29 10.50
N LEU A 185 -19.41 -30.29 10.07
CA LEU A 185 -19.74 -31.15 8.94
C LEU A 185 -19.23 -32.53 9.33
N ASP A 186 -20.09 -33.28 10.02
CA ASP A 186 -20.21 -34.74 10.05
C ASP A 186 -21.47 -35.09 10.86
#